data_AF-A0A258CR47-F1
#
_entry.id   AF-A0A258CR47-F1
#
_cell.length_a   1.000
_cell.length_b   1.000
_cell.length_c   1.000
_cell.angle_alpha   90.00
_cell.angle_beta   90.00
_cell.angle_gamma   90.00
#
_symmetry.space_group_name_H-M   'P 1'
#
loop_
_entity.id
_entity.type
_entity.pdbx_description
1 polymer ?
#
loop_
_entity_poly.entity_id
_entity_poly.type
_entity_poly.pdbx_seq_one_letter_code
_entity_poly.pdbx_strand_id
1 'polypeptide(L)'
;RLNAEANGVAVRCVRNDLLEGEPPDVDLVLVGDLFYAPDLATRAEAFLRRCRAAGLMVLIGDPWRAPLPIERLRVVARHAVTDYGDPSGASREAAVLELI
;
A
#
# COMPACT_ATOMS: atom_id res chain seq x y z
N ARG A 1 -14.46 -12.23 -1.26
CA ARG A 1 -14.46 -13.71 -1.34
C ARG A 1 -14.20 -14.21 -2.75
N LEU A 2 -14.92 -13.73 -3.77
CA LEU A 2 -14.76 -14.16 -5.18
C LEU A 2 -13.29 -14.28 -5.66
N ASN A 3 -12.47 -13.23 -5.51
CA ASN A 3 -11.07 -13.29 -5.95
C ASN A 3 -10.25 -14.34 -5.18
N ALA A 4 -10.47 -14.46 -3.87
CA ALA A 4 -9.76 -15.41 -3.04
C ALA A 4 -10.12 -16.86 -3.43
N GLU A 5 -11.40 -17.13 -3.65
CA GLU A 5 -11.91 -18.42 -4.11
C GLU A 5 -11.40 -18.76 -5.51
N ALA A 6 -11.41 -17.80 -6.45
CA ALA A 6 -10.88 -17.99 -7.79
C ALA A 6 -9.37 -18.32 -7.83
N ASN A 7 -8.62 -17.86 -6.82
CA ASN A 7 -7.18 -18.13 -6.70
C ASN A 7 -6.85 -19.27 -5.72
N GLY A 8 -7.86 -19.93 -5.12
CA GLY A 8 -7.65 -21.00 -4.16
C GLY A 8 -6.93 -20.58 -2.87
N VAL A 9 -7.02 -19.30 -2.49
CA VAL A 9 -6.33 -18.75 -1.30
C VAL A 9 -7.33 -18.39 -0.20
N ALA A 10 -6.91 -18.55 1.05
CA ALA A 10 -7.67 -18.08 2.21
C ALA A 10 -7.35 -16.61 2.49
N VAL A 11 -8.38 -15.79 2.67
CA VAL A 11 -8.25 -14.38 3.06
C VAL A 11 -9.14 -14.11 4.27
N ARG A 12 -8.53 -13.63 5.36
CA ARG A 12 -9.24 -13.10 6.51
C ARG A 12 -9.41 -11.59 6.33
N CYS A 13 -10.66 -11.13 6.24
CA CYS A 13 -10.96 -9.70 6.18
C CYS A 13 -11.18 -9.15 7.59
N VAL A 14 -10.59 -7.99 7.88
CA VAL A 14 -10.86 -7.21 9.08
C VAL A 14 -11.63 -5.95 8.67
N ARG A 15 -12.77 -5.70 9.30
CA ARG A 15 -13.59 -4.48 9.08
C ARG A 15 -13.42 -3.55 10.27
N ASN A 16 -12.24 -2.97 10.39
CA ASN A 16 -11.91 -1.99 11.41
C ASN A 16 -10.97 -0.94 10.83
N ASP A 17 -10.92 0.23 11.44
CA ASP A 17 -9.84 1.17 11.18
C ASP A 17 -8.56 0.65 11.87
N LEU A 18 -7.56 0.29 11.07
CA LEU A 18 -6.28 -0.20 11.56
C LEU A 18 -5.28 0.94 11.78
N LEU A 19 -5.53 2.13 11.23
CA LEU A 19 -4.55 3.21 11.16
C LEU A 19 -4.25 3.83 12.53
N GLU A 20 -5.13 3.62 13.52
CA GLU A 20 -4.95 4.06 14.90
C GLU A 20 -4.51 2.94 15.84
N GLY A 21 -4.44 1.70 15.34
CA GLY A 21 -4.10 0.52 16.14
C GLY A 21 -2.60 0.28 16.27
N GLU A 22 -2.29 -0.77 17.02
CA GLU A 22 -0.95 -1.35 17.12
C GLU A 22 -0.57 -2.09 15.82
N PRO A 23 0.74 -2.23 15.52
CA PRO A 23 1.20 -3.08 14.44
C PRO A 23 0.66 -4.52 14.57
N PRO A 24 0.22 -5.13 13.46
CA PRO A 24 -0.23 -6.51 13.46
C PRO A 24 0.94 -7.49 13.65
N ASP A 25 0.65 -8.69 14.16
CA ASP A 25 1.61 -9.78 14.29
C ASP A 25 1.81 -10.50 12.94
N VAL A 26 2.59 -9.88 12.06
CA VAL A 26 2.94 -10.35 10.70
C VAL A 26 4.35 -9.92 10.35
N ASP A 27 4.97 -10.56 9.35
CA ASP A 27 6.32 -10.18 8.90
C ASP A 27 6.31 -9.03 7.87
N LEU A 28 5.21 -8.87 7.13
CA LEU A 28 5.10 -7.98 5.97
C LEU A 28 3.74 -7.28 5.91
N VAL A 29 3.77 -5.97 5.72
CA VAL A 29 2.61 -5.14 5.38
C VAL A 29 2.69 -4.72 3.91
N LEU A 30 1.67 -5.10 3.13
CA LEU A 30 1.49 -4.66 1.76
C LEU A 30 0.41 -3.59 1.68
N VAL A 31 0.73 -2.47 1.03
CA VAL A 31 -0.17 -1.34 0.85
C VAL A 31 -0.41 -1.12 -0.63
N GLY A 32 -1.67 -1.16 -1.03
CA GLY A 32 -2.11 -0.72 -2.35
C GLY A 32 -3.14 0.39 -2.18
N ASP A 33 -2.97 1.47 -2.93
CA ASP A 33 -4.01 2.49 -3.10
C ASP A 33 -4.48 3.21 -1.82
N LEU A 34 -3.55 3.61 -0.94
CA LEU A 34 -3.89 4.41 0.26
C LEU A 34 -3.51 5.90 0.17
N PHE A 35 -2.70 6.30 -0.80
CA PHE A 35 -2.18 7.68 -0.90
C PHE A 35 -3.01 8.57 -1.86
N TYR A 36 -4.30 8.27 -2.06
CA TYR A 36 -5.18 9.06 -2.94
C TYR A 36 -5.78 10.31 -2.29
N ALA A 37 -5.78 10.40 -0.96
CA ALA A 37 -6.31 11.53 -0.22
C ALA A 37 -5.30 12.00 0.86
N PRO A 38 -5.03 13.30 1.00
CA PRO A 38 -4.04 13.81 1.96
C PRO A 38 -4.26 13.36 3.41
N ASP A 39 -5.48 13.48 3.94
CA ASP A 39 -5.77 13.09 5.34
C ASP A 39 -5.58 11.58 5.57
N LEU A 40 -5.95 10.77 4.58
CA LEU A 40 -5.72 9.32 4.63
C LEU A 40 -4.23 9.00 4.57
N ALA A 41 -3.48 9.68 3.68
CA ALA A 41 -2.04 9.51 3.53
C ALA A 41 -1.30 9.79 4.84
N THR A 42 -1.65 10.87 5.55
CA THR A 42 -1.05 11.20 6.85
C THR A 42 -1.30 10.10 7.90
N ARG A 43 -2.55 9.61 8.01
CA ARG A 43 -2.89 8.54 8.96
C ARG A 43 -2.23 7.21 8.58
N ALA A 44 -2.19 6.90 7.29
CA ALA A 44 -1.54 5.71 6.76
C ALA A 44 -0.03 5.74 7.03
N GLU A 45 0.66 6.83 6.69
CA GLU A 45 2.10 6.98 6.96
C GLU A 45 2.41 6.79 8.45
N ALA A 46 1.64 7.42 9.34
CA ALA A 46 1.84 7.27 10.79
C ALA A 46 1.74 5.81 11.24
N PHE A 47 0.75 5.05 10.74
CA PHE A 47 0.61 3.63 11.03
C PHE A 47 1.75 2.78 10.46
N LEU A 48 2.12 3.00 9.20
CA LEU A 48 3.18 2.25 8.52
C LEU A 48 4.54 2.50 9.19
N ARG A 49 4.79 3.70 9.69
CA ARG A 49 5.97 4.01 10.51
C ARG A 49 5.98 3.23 11.83
N ARG A 50 4.84 3.05 12.49
CA ARG A 50 4.76 2.18 13.68
C ARG A 50 5.07 0.73 13.32
N CYS A 51 4.54 0.23 12.21
CA CYS A 51 4.84 -1.11 11.72
C CYS A 51 6.35 -1.28 11.46
N ARG A 52 6.96 -0.32 10.74
CA ARG A 52 8.40 -0.34 10.47
C ARG A 52 9.24 -0.30 11.75
N ALA A 53 8.86 0.54 12.72
CA ALA A 53 9.54 0.62 14.01
C ALA A 53 9.43 -0.67 14.83
N ALA A 54 8.36 -1.44 14.65
CA ALA A 54 8.19 -2.77 15.24
C ALA A 54 8.96 -3.88 14.48
N GLY A 55 9.74 -3.53 13.46
CA GLY A 55 10.59 -4.47 12.70
C GLY A 55 9.92 -5.09 11.48
N LEU A 56 8.69 -4.69 11.15
CA LEU A 56 7.98 -5.23 10.00
C LEU A 56 8.56 -4.68 8.69
N MET A 57 8.50 -5.50 7.64
CA MET A 57 8.71 -5.03 6.28
C MET A 57 7.45 -4.31 5.80
N VAL A 58 7.60 -3.17 5.14
CA VAL A 58 6.47 -2.40 4.59
C VAL A 58 6.73 -2.12 3.12
N LEU A 59 5.86 -2.61 2.24
CA LEU A 59 5.91 -2.34 0.81
C LEU A 59 4.64 -1.62 0.35
N ILE A 60 4.82 -0.58 -0.45
CA ILE A 60 3.78 0.30 -0.96
C ILE A 60 3.80 0.22 -2.49
N GLY A 61 2.68 -0.17 -3.09
CA GLY A 61 2.43 -0.05 -4.52
C GLY A 61 1.68 1.24 -4.80
N ASP A 62 2.29 2.18 -5.54
CA ASP A 62 1.65 3.45 -5.86
C ASP A 62 2.13 4.05 -7.20
N PRO A 63 1.25 4.71 -7.98
CA PRO A 63 1.60 5.40 -9.22
C PRO A 63 2.13 6.82 -9.00
N TRP A 64 2.93 7.03 -7.94
CA TRP A 64 3.53 8.32 -7.59
C TRP A 64 2.53 9.43 -7.27
N ARG A 65 1.50 9.13 -6.48
CA ARG A 65 0.51 10.10 -6.04
C ARG A 65 1.15 11.20 -5.20
N ALA A 66 0.65 12.43 -5.35
CA ALA A 66 1.22 13.60 -4.69
C ALA A 66 1.36 13.48 -3.14
N PRO A 67 0.43 12.84 -2.40
CA PRO A 67 0.56 12.67 -0.95
C PRO A 67 1.57 11.60 -0.49
N LEU A 68 2.28 10.94 -1.40
CA LEU A 68 3.24 9.89 -1.09
C LEU A 68 4.51 10.48 -0.42
N PRO A 69 5.00 9.95 0.72
CA PRO A 69 6.18 10.47 1.42
C PRO A 69 7.48 9.98 0.81
N ILE A 70 7.78 10.43 -0.41
CA ILE A 70 8.86 9.91 -1.27
C ILE A 70 10.24 9.92 -0.58
N GLU A 71 10.51 10.90 0.28
CA GLU A 71 11.78 11.04 1.00
C GLU A 71 12.06 9.91 2.00
N ARG A 72 11.03 9.13 2.36
CA ARG A 72 11.11 7.98 3.27
C ARG A 72 11.01 6.65 2.54
N LEU A 73 11.06 6.66 1.22
CA LEU A 73 10.80 5.49 0.41
C LEU A 73 12.01 5.14 -0.46
N ARG A 74 12.30 3.84 -0.52
CA ARG A 74 13.26 3.28 -1.46
C ARG A 74 12.52 2.53 -2.55
N VAL A 75 12.79 2.84 -3.80
CA VAL A 75 12.23 2.09 -4.94
C VAL A 75 12.79 0.68 -4.96
N VAL A 76 11.90 -0.31 -4.94
CA VAL A 76 12.23 -1.74 -5.08
C VAL A 76 12.00 -2.20 -6.52
N ALA A 77 10.91 -1.75 -7.15
CA ALA A 77 10.58 -2.09 -8.53
C ALA A 77 9.77 -0.96 -9.20
N ARG A 78 9.80 -0.92 -10.53
CA ARG A 78 8.96 -0.05 -11.37
C ARG A 78 8.18 -0.90 -12.37
N HIS A 79 6.94 -0.50 -12.63
CA HIS A 79 6.01 -1.19 -13.51
C HIS A 79 5.24 -0.19 -14.37
N ALA A 80 5.04 -0.55 -15.63
CA ALA A 80 4.03 0.09 -16.47
C ALA A 80 2.67 -0.51 -16.12
N VAL A 81 1.72 0.32 -15.67
CA VAL A 81 0.38 -0.11 -15.28
C VAL A 81 -0.68 0.72 -15.99
N THR A 82 -1.80 0.10 -16.34
CA THR A 82 -2.99 0.81 -16.81
C THR A 82 -3.94 0.97 -15.63
N ASP A 83 -4.49 2.17 -15.44
CA ASP A 83 -5.55 2.37 -14.47
C ASP A 83 -6.83 1.69 -14.96
N TYR A 84 -7.42 0.84 -14.12
CA TYR A 84 -8.72 0.22 -14.42
C TYR A 84 -9.82 1.29 -14.61
N GLY A 85 -9.69 2.46 -13.95
CA GLY A 85 -10.62 3.57 -14.07
C GLY A 85 -10.38 4.53 -15.24
N ASP A 86 -9.28 4.38 -15.99
CA ASP A 86 -8.93 5.28 -17.10
C ASP A 86 -9.47 4.73 -18.43
N PRO A 87 -10.49 5.38 -19.04
CA PRO A 87 -11.08 4.92 -20.29
C PRO A 87 -10.13 5.03 -21.49
N SER A 88 -9.04 5.80 -21.37
CA SER A 88 -8.01 5.88 -22.42
C SER A 88 -7.10 4.65 -22.45
N GLY A 89 -7.07 3.87 -21.37
CA GLY A 89 -6.14 2.76 -21.21
C GLY A 89 -4.67 3.20 -21.16
N ALA A 90 -4.41 4.49 -20.93
CA ALA A 90 -3.05 5.02 -20.90
C ALA A 90 -2.22 4.31 -19.83
N SER A 91 -1.03 3.86 -20.24
CA SER A 91 -0.06 3.30 -19.31
C SER A 91 0.60 4.44 -18.53
N ARG A 92 0.69 4.27 -17.21
CA ARG A 92 1.45 5.12 -16.30
C ARG A 92 2.50 4.32 -15.56
N GLU A 93 3.57 4.97 -15.13
CA GLU A 93 4.55 4.33 -14.27
C GLU A 93 3.97 4.21 -12.85
N ALA A 94 4.11 3.03 -12.26
CA ALA A 94 3.94 2.79 -10.85
C ALA A 94 5.18 2.13 -10.26
N ALA A 95 5.34 2.24 -8.95
CA ALA A 95 6.45 1.65 -8.24
C ALA A 95 6.00 0.79 -7.07
N VAL A 96 6.82 -0.21 -6.77
CA VAL A 96 6.86 -0.85 -5.46
C VAL A 96 7.96 -0.17 -4.66
N LEU A 97 7.59 0.34 -3.49
CA LEU A 97 8.41 1.20 -2.64
C LEU A 97 8.49 0.57 -1.25
N GLU A 98 9.70 0.49 -0.70
CA GLU A 98 9.91 0.05 0.68
C GLU A 98 10.05 1.27 1.59
N LEU A 99 9.38 1.23 2.74
CA LEU A 99 9.53 2.25 3.78
C LEU A 99 10.85 2.04 4.54
N ILE A 100 11.72 3.05 4.51
CA ILE A 100 13.04 3.03 5.18
C ILE A 100 13.00 3.60 6.60
#